data_AF-A0A4Q5LFA6-F1
#
_entry.id   AF-A0A4Q5LFA6-F1
#
_cell.length_a   1.000
_cell.length_b   1.000
_cell.length_c   1.000
_cell.angle_alpha   90.00
_cell.angle_beta   90.00
_cell.angle_gamma   90.00
#
_symmetry.space_group_name_H-M   'P 1'
#
loop_
_entity.id
_entity.type
_entity.pdbx_description
1 polymer ?
#
loop_
_entity_poly.entity_id
_entity_poly.type
_entity_poly.pdbx_seq_one_letter_code
_entity_poly.pdbx_strand_id
1 'polypeptide(L)' 'MEYLNLKALVASIVYSLLGILILVVSFFIIEKITPQVLWKEILEKNNTALAIVAAAFMLAVAIIISAAIHG' A
#
# COMPACT_ATOMS: atom_id res chain seq x y z
N MET A 1 -10.14 -18.54 -30.05
CA MET A 1 -9.42 -17.25 -30.10
C MET A 1 -10.28 -16.18 -29.42
N GLU A 2 -10.47 -16.30 -28.11
CA GLU A 2 -11.04 -15.23 -27.28
C GLU A 2 -10.07 -15.02 -26.10
N TYR A 3 -8.82 -14.69 -26.46
CA TYR A 3 -7.69 -14.66 -25.52
C TYR A 3 -7.58 -13.32 -24.76
N LEU A 4 -8.42 -12.33 -25.09
CA LEU A 4 -8.46 -11.04 -24.42
C LEU A 4 -9.90 -10.69 -24.05
N ASN A 5 -10.26 -11.03 -22.82
CA ASN A 5 -11.48 -10.51 -22.22
C ASN A 5 -11.23 -9.06 -21.81
N LEU A 6 -11.53 -8.12 -22.71
CA LEU A 6 -11.29 -6.68 -22.50
C LEU A 6 -11.90 -6.18 -21.18
N LYS A 7 -13.05 -6.74 -20.78
CA LYS A 7 -13.69 -6.41 -19.50
C LYS A 7 -12.82 -6.83 -18.31
N ALA A 8 -12.26 -8.05 -18.34
CA ALA A 8 -11.37 -8.53 -17.29
C ALA A 8 -10.07 -7.70 -17.23
N LEU A 9 -9.50 -7.33 -18.38
CA LEU A 9 -8.30 -6.49 -18.43
C LEU A 9 -8.55 -5.10 -17.82
N VAL A 10 -9.65 -4.45 -18.22
CA VAL A 10 -10.03 -3.14 -17.68
C VAL A 10 -10.31 -3.23 -16.18
N ALA A 11 -11.00 -4.28 -15.72
CA ALA A 11 -11.24 -4.50 -14.31
C ALA A 11 -9.92 -4.63 -13.52
N SER A 12 -8.97 -5.46 -13.98
CA SER A 12 -7.66 -5.62 -13.32
C SER A 12 -6.86 -4.32 -13.23
N ILE A 13 -6.89 -3.49 -14.27
CA ILE A 13 -6.23 -2.18 -14.25
C ILE A 13 -6.90 -1.25 -13.22
N VAL A 14 -8.23 -1.21 -13.21
CA VAL A 14 -8.97 -0.35 -12.26
C VAL A 14 -8.71 -0.79 -10.82
N TYR A 15 -8.81 -2.08 -10.52
CA TYR A 15 -8.60 -2.60 -9.16
C TYR A 15 -7.15 -2.46 -8.69
N SER A 16 -6.16 -2.66 -9.57
CA SER A 16 -4.75 -2.43 -9.21
C SER A 16 -4.46 -0.95 -8.91
N LEU A 17 -4.97 -0.02 -9.72
CA LEU A 17 -4.85 1.42 -9.45
C LEU A 17 -5.54 1.81 -8.15
N LEU A 18 -6.74 1.27 -7.89
CA LEU A 18 -7.47 1.52 -6.66
C LEU A 18 -6.69 1.01 -5.44
N GLY A 19 -6.11 -0.19 -5.52
CA GLY A 19 -5.26 -0.74 -4.46
C GLY A 19 -4.04 0.14 -4.18
N ILE A 20 -3.34 0.60 -5.22
CA ILE A 20 -2.21 1.53 -5.06
C ILE A 20 -2.67 2.83 -4.38
N LEU A 21 -3.80 3.39 -4.82
CA LEU A 21 -4.34 4.62 -4.24
C LEU A 21 -4.65 4.45 -2.74
N ILE A 22 -5.31 3.36 -2.36
CA ILE A 22 -5.62 3.05 -0.96
C ILE A 22 -4.34 2.90 -0.13
N LEU A 23 -3.33 2.21 -0.67
CA LEU A 23 -2.05 2.02 0.02
C LEU A 23 -1.33 3.35 0.25
N VAL A 24 -1.31 4.23 -0.75
CA VAL A 24 -0.73 5.58 -0.63
C VAL A 24 -1.47 6.41 0.41
N VAL A 25 -2.81 6.42 0.37
CA VAL A 25 -3.62 7.15 1.36
C VAL A 25 -3.39 6.61 2.77
N SER A 26 -3.32 5.29 2.93
CA SER A 26 -3.06 4.65 4.22
C SER A 26 -1.67 5.02 4.78
N PHE A 27 -0.67 5.10 3.91
CA PHE A 27 0.67 5.55 4.29
C PHE A 27 0.66 7.01 4.78
N PHE A 28 0.02 7.92 4.05
CA PHE A 28 -0.12 9.33 4.47
C PHE A 28 -0.86 9.48 5.81
N ILE A 29 -1.88 8.65 6.05
CA ILE A 29 -2.59 8.64 7.32
C ILE A 29 -1.64 8.26 8.46
N ILE A 30 -0.84 7.21 8.29
CA ILE A 30 0.15 6.81 9.30
C ILE A 30 1.22 7.86 9.52
N GLU A 31 1.72 8.48 8.45
CA GLU A 31 2.72 9.54 8.55
C GLU A 31 2.18 10.71 9.38
N LYS A 32 0.90 11.06 9.22
CA LYS A 32 0.25 12.11 10.00
C LYS A 32 -0.02 11.72 11.45
N ILE A 33 -0.32 10.45 11.72
CA ILE A 33 -0.57 9.94 13.08
C ILE A 33 0.72 9.77 13.87
N THR A 34 1.83 9.40 13.20
CA THR A 34 3.10 9.14 13.86
C THR A 34 3.77 10.45 14.27
N PRO A 35 3.99 10.72 15.58
CA PRO A 35 4.42 12.03 16.08
C PRO A 35 5.90 12.37 15.85
N GLN A 36 6.53 11.79 14.84
CA GLN A 36 7.89 12.05 14.38
C GLN A 36 7.89 11.84 12.85
N VAL A 37 8.59 12.70 12.10
CA VAL A 37 8.66 12.57 10.64
C VAL A 37 9.28 11.21 10.33
N LEU A 38 8.49 10.26 9.81
CA LEU A 38 8.96 8.91 9.48
C LEU A 38 10.24 8.97 8.64
N TRP A 39 10.21 9.89 7.66
CA TRP A 39 11.34 10.17 6.79
C TRP A 39 12.60 10.59 7.55
N LYS A 40 12.47 11.47 8.54
CA LYS A 40 13.59 11.98 9.33
C LYS A 40 14.18 10.87 10.22
N GLU A 41 13.34 10.11 10.88
CA GLU A 41 13.76 8.99 11.73
C GLU A 41 14.45 7.88 10.93
N ILE A 42 13.92 7.53 9.76
CA ILE A 42 14.48 6.46 8.92
C ILE A 42 15.74 6.92 8.20
N LEU A 43 15.74 8.09 7.53
CA LEU A 43 16.87 8.54 6.71
C LEU A 43 17.98 9.20 7.53
N GLU A 44 17.66 10.07 8.48
CA GLU A 44 18.69 10.82 9.22
C GLU A 44 19.16 10.03 10.44
N LYS A 45 18.24 9.44 11.21
CA LYS A 45 18.59 8.73 12.46
C LYS A 45 18.83 7.23 12.26
N ASN A 46 18.66 6.71 11.05
CA ASN A 46 18.84 5.29 10.74
C ASN A 46 18.02 4.37 11.67
N ASN A 47 16.80 4.81 12.01
CA ASN A 47 15.92 4.07 12.90
C ASN A 47 15.29 2.87 12.16
N THR A 48 16.03 1.76 12.12
CA THR A 48 15.61 0.50 11.49
C THR A 48 14.37 -0.10 12.13
N ALA A 49 14.17 0.09 13.43
CA ALA A 49 12.95 -0.37 14.11
C ALA A 49 11.71 0.30 13.52
N LEU A 50 11.74 1.62 13.31
CA LEU A 50 10.64 2.34 12.68
C LEU A 50 10.45 1.94 11.22
N ALA A 51 11.53 1.68 10.48
CA ALA A 51 11.46 1.20 9.10
C ALA A 51 10.76 -0.19 9.01
N ILE A 52 11.07 -1.10 9.95
CA ILE A 52 10.42 -2.42 10.02
C ILE A 52 8.92 -2.28 10.31
N VAL A 53 8.55 -1.39 11.24
CA VAL A 53 7.14 -1.12 11.56
C VAL A 53 6.40 -0.56 10.34
N ALA A 54 7.00 0.39 9.62
CA ALA A 54 6.43 0.94 8.41
C ALA A 54 6.24 -0.14 7.32
N ALA A 55 7.25 -0.99 7.12
CA ALA A 55 7.17 -2.10 6.17
C ALA A 55 6.09 -3.12 6.55
N ALA A 56 5.99 -3.49 7.83
CA ALA A 56 4.96 -4.40 8.33
C ALA A 56 3.55 -3.82 8.12
N PHE A 57 3.38 -2.53 8.34
CA PHE A 57 2.11 -1.84 8.06
C PHE A 57 1.75 -1.87 6.57
N MET A 58 2.70 -1.53 5.68
CA MET A 58 2.46 -1.58 4.24
C MET A 58 2.07 -2.99 3.77
N LEU A 59 2.70 -4.03 4.32
CA LEU A 59 2.33 -5.42 4.06
C LEU A 59 0.93 -5.75 4.56
N ALA A 60 0.57 -5.33 5.78
CA ALA A 60 -0.77 -5.55 6.33
C ALA A 60 -1.86 -4.92 5.45
N VAL A 61 -1.66 -3.68 5.01
CA VAL A 61 -2.60 -2.99 4.10
C VAL A 61 -2.69 -3.70 2.75
N ALA A 62 -1.55 -4.10 2.17
CA ALA A 62 -1.53 -4.84 0.91
C ALA A 62 -2.30 -6.17 1.00
N ILE A 63 -2.18 -6.90 2.13
CA ILE A 63 -2.92 -8.14 2.37
C ILE A 63 -4.42 -7.87 2.48
N ILE A 64 -4.84 -6.82 3.20
CA ILE A 64 -6.26 -6.43 3.31
C ILE A 64 -6.84 -6.11 1.93
N ILE A 65 -6.12 -5.34 1.11
CA ILE A 65 -6.54 -5.00 -0.25
C ILE A 65 -6.66 -6.26 -1.11
N SER A 66 -5.65 -7.15 -1.04
CA SER A 66 -5.69 -8.43 -1.76
C SER A 66 -6.90 -9.28 -1.38
N ALA A 67 -7.18 -9.40 -0.08
CA ALA A 67 -8.33 -10.13 0.43
C ALA A 67 -9.66 -9.49 0.00
N ALA A 68 -9.74 -8.15 -0.06
CA ALA A 68 -10.95 -7.44 -0.50
C ALA A 68 -11.23 -7.58 -2.01
N ILE A 69 -10.19 -7.75 -2.84
CA ILE A 69 -10.35 -7.92 -4.30
C ILE A 69 -10.70 -9.37 -4.66
N HIS A 70 -10.22 -10.34 -3.90
CA HIS A 70 -10.47 -11.78 -4.15
C HIS A 70 -11.66 -12.35 -3.37
N GLY A 71 -12.28 -11.56 -2.50
CA GLY A 71 -13.44 -11.93 -1.67
C GLY A 71 -14.78 -11.82 -2.36
#